data_AF-A0A8H4XT62-F1
#
_entry.id   AF-A0A8H4XT62-F1
#
_cell.length_a   1.000
_cell.length_b   1.000
_cell.length_c   1.000
_cell.angle_alpha   90.00
_cell.angle_beta   90.00
_cell.angle_gamma   90.00
#
_symmetry.space_group_name_H-M   'P 1'
#
loop_
_entity.id
_entity.type
_entity.pdbx_description
1 polymer ?
#
loop_
_entity_poly.entity_id
_entity_poly.type
_entity_poly.pdbx_seq_one_letter_code
_entity_poly.pdbx_strand_id
1 'polypeptide(L)'
;MYLLNDPCTADIYGLKPDRSELDKDPAYYKRASRNLLVVDQADHTRMRKLIAHAFSDTALLEQSPILTKYFDLLVERLKQQVDGPEKGRVNIVGWFNFTTFDIIGDMTLGEPFGALEKGDYTPWMSNVFSAIRFLGVIRFAETYPLIGLLLFLLQKLIPSFAAKRASHLEYTKKMIDARLARETDRSDFMTQANPPP
;
A
#
# COMPACT_ATOMS: atom_id res chain seq x y z
N MET A 1 13.23 17.46 -18.00
CA MET A 1 11.82 17.33 -17.57
C MET A 1 10.97 17.63 -18.79
N TYR A 2 10.43 16.59 -19.45
CA TYR A 2 9.54 16.79 -20.59
C TYR A 2 8.13 17.05 -20.04
N LEU A 3 7.56 18.21 -20.35
CA LEU A 3 6.17 18.51 -20.02
C LEU A 3 5.31 17.84 -21.11
N LEU A 4 4.56 16.82 -20.72
CA LEU A 4 3.68 16.10 -21.64
C LEU A 4 2.43 16.95 -21.90
N ASN A 5 2.18 17.28 -23.17
CA ASN A 5 0.90 17.82 -23.63
C ASN A 5 -0.06 16.68 -24.02
N ASP A 6 -1.35 16.98 -24.01
CA ASP A 6 -2.47 16.03 -24.13
C ASP A 6 -2.35 14.94 -25.23
N PRO A 7 -1.95 15.23 -26.49
CA PRO A 7 -1.82 14.18 -27.51
C PRO A 7 -0.65 13.21 -27.26
N CYS A 8 0.43 13.66 -26.60
CA CYS A 8 1.57 12.80 -26.28
C CYS A 8 1.25 11.82 -25.15
N THR A 9 0.33 12.18 -24.24
CA THR A 9 -0.06 11.32 -23.12
C THR A 9 -0.74 10.04 -23.60
N ALA A 10 -1.67 10.15 -24.55
CA ALA A 10 -2.35 9.00 -25.16
C ALA A 10 -1.38 8.13 -25.98
N ASP A 11 -0.34 8.72 -26.55
CA ASP A 11 0.71 7.92 -27.18
C ASP A 11 1.49 7.15 -26.10
N ILE A 12 2.09 7.84 -25.14
CA ILE A 12 2.99 7.23 -24.15
C ILE A 12 2.29 6.21 -23.23
N TYR A 13 1.06 6.48 -22.79
CA TYR A 13 0.36 5.67 -21.80
C TYR A 13 -0.84 4.88 -22.36
N GLY A 14 -1.21 5.10 -23.62
CA GLY A 14 -2.32 4.39 -24.26
C GLY A 14 -1.97 2.94 -24.58
N LEU A 15 -2.98 2.06 -24.54
CA LEU A 15 -2.84 0.69 -25.01
C LEU A 15 -2.66 0.70 -26.53
N LYS A 16 -1.56 0.14 -27.02
CA LYS A 16 -1.21 0.11 -28.44
C LYS A 16 -1.06 -1.34 -28.90
N PRO A 17 -1.73 -1.78 -29.98
CA PRO A 17 -1.64 -3.17 -30.44
C PRO A 17 -0.24 -3.58 -30.91
N ASP A 18 0.55 -2.60 -31.34
CA ASP A 18 1.84 -2.75 -32.02
C ASP A 18 3.06 -2.56 -31.11
N ARG A 19 2.87 -2.16 -29.84
CA ARG A 19 3.96 -2.01 -28.88
C ARG A 19 3.56 -2.37 -27.45
N SER A 20 4.52 -2.88 -26.69
CA SER A 20 4.38 -3.10 -25.27
C SER A 20 4.41 -1.78 -24.49
N GLU A 21 3.89 -1.80 -23.25
CA GLU A 21 4.01 -0.65 -22.34
C GLU A 21 5.50 -0.32 -22.14
N LEU A 22 5.80 0.97 -21.94
CA LEU A 22 7.15 1.43 -21.69
C LEU A 22 7.70 0.88 -20.38
N ASP A 23 8.97 0.44 -20.41
CA ASP A 23 9.66 0.00 -19.21
C ASP A 23 9.83 1.15 -18.22
N LYS A 24 9.66 0.81 -16.94
CA LYS A 24 9.97 1.72 -15.84
C LYS A 24 11.47 2.02 -15.83
N ASP A 25 11.83 3.26 -15.52
CA ASP A 25 13.24 3.67 -15.41
C ASP A 25 14.00 2.72 -14.47
N PRO A 26 15.01 1.96 -14.97
CA PRO A 26 15.73 0.98 -14.17
C PRO A 26 16.61 1.61 -13.08
N ALA A 27 16.97 2.89 -13.21
CA ALA A 27 17.69 3.61 -12.17
C ALA A 27 16.79 3.90 -10.96
N TYR A 28 15.52 4.24 -11.22
CA TYR A 28 14.52 4.49 -10.20
C TYR A 28 13.87 3.19 -9.69
N TYR A 29 13.29 2.38 -10.57
CA TYR A 29 12.61 1.12 -10.24
C TYR A 29 13.56 -0.07 -10.30
N LYS A 30 14.58 -0.05 -9.45
CA LYS A 30 15.53 -1.17 -9.34
C LYS A 30 14.80 -2.46 -8.99
N ARG A 31 15.08 -3.53 -9.75
CA ARG A 31 14.50 -4.87 -9.58
C ARG A 31 15.10 -5.61 -8.37
N ALA A 32 15.12 -4.96 -7.21
CA ALA A 32 15.73 -5.46 -5.99
C ALA A 32 14.84 -6.46 -5.22
N SER A 33 13.60 -6.66 -5.67
CA SER A 33 12.67 -7.63 -5.08
C SER A 33 11.60 -8.04 -6.10
N ARG A 34 10.90 -9.16 -5.85
CA ARG A 34 9.78 -9.61 -6.68
C ARG A 34 8.46 -9.03 -6.17
N ASN A 35 8.27 -7.72 -6.33
CA ASN A 35 6.99 -7.06 -6.03
C ASN A 35 6.44 -6.37 -7.28
N LEU A 36 5.12 -6.13 -7.32
CA LEU A 36 4.42 -5.56 -8.48
C LEU A 36 5.03 -4.24 -8.98
N LEU A 37 5.72 -3.48 -8.13
CA LEU A 37 6.28 -2.18 -8.52
C LEU A 37 7.55 -2.32 -9.37
N VAL A 38 8.30 -3.41 -9.26
CA VAL A 38 9.66 -3.53 -9.83
C VAL A 38 9.95 -4.86 -10.53
N VAL A 39 8.97 -5.76 -10.66
CA VAL A 39 9.10 -6.96 -11.52
C VAL A 39 9.18 -6.58 -13.00
N ASP A 40 9.62 -7.52 -13.84
CA ASP A 40 9.55 -7.34 -15.30
C ASP A 40 8.10 -7.27 -15.81
N GLN A 41 7.93 -6.86 -17.06
CA GLN A 41 6.62 -6.64 -17.66
C GLN A 41 5.77 -7.91 -17.76
N ALA A 42 6.39 -9.07 -18.00
CA ALA A 42 5.66 -10.33 -18.12
C ALA A 42 5.07 -10.73 -16.77
N ASP A 43 5.89 -10.69 -15.71
CA ASP A 43 5.43 -10.94 -14.34
C ASP A 43 4.44 -9.88 -13.85
N HIS A 44 4.67 -8.60 -14.17
CA HIS A 44 3.72 -7.53 -13.85
C HIS A 44 2.35 -7.80 -14.47
N THR A 45 2.31 -8.16 -15.76
CA THR A 45 1.08 -8.46 -16.48
C THR A 45 0.36 -9.65 -15.86
N ARG A 46 1.11 -10.72 -15.55
CA ARG A 46 0.57 -11.92 -14.89
C ARG A 46 -0.02 -11.58 -13.52
N MET A 47 0.73 -10.87 -12.67
CA MET A 47 0.26 -10.46 -11.34
C MET A 47 -0.95 -9.53 -11.41
N ARG A 48 -0.93 -8.54 -12.33
CA ARG A 48 -2.05 -7.63 -12.56
C ARG A 48 -3.32 -8.38 -12.96
N LYS A 49 -3.19 -9.37 -13.86
CA LYS A 49 -4.33 -10.18 -14.31
C LYS A 49 -4.99 -10.95 -13.17
N LEU A 50 -4.20 -11.47 -12.22
CA LEU A 50 -4.73 -12.20 -11.05
C LEU A 50 -5.60 -11.32 -10.15
N ILE A 51 -5.22 -10.05 -9.94
CA ILE A 51 -5.96 -9.14 -9.07
C ILE A 51 -7.05 -8.35 -9.79
N ALA A 52 -7.00 -8.26 -11.13
CA ALA A 52 -7.89 -7.39 -11.92
C ALA A 52 -9.38 -7.71 -11.71
N HIS A 53 -9.74 -8.97 -11.51
CA HIS A 53 -11.13 -9.37 -11.27
C HIS A 53 -11.72 -8.72 -10.00
N ALA A 54 -10.89 -8.53 -8.97
CA ALA A 54 -11.30 -7.90 -7.73
C ALA A 54 -11.59 -6.39 -7.86
N PHE A 55 -11.20 -5.78 -9.00
CA PHE A 55 -11.46 -4.38 -9.35
C PHE A 55 -12.46 -4.24 -10.52
N SER A 56 -13.19 -5.30 -10.87
CA SER A 56 -14.28 -5.22 -11.85
C SER A 56 -15.46 -4.42 -11.31
N ASP A 57 -16.27 -3.83 -12.18
CA ASP A 57 -17.46 -3.06 -11.78
C ASP A 57 -18.38 -3.87 -10.86
N THR A 58 -18.59 -5.15 -11.19
CA THR A 58 -19.38 -6.07 -10.35
C THR A 58 -18.76 -6.25 -8.97
N ALA A 59 -17.46 -6.54 -8.89
CA ALA A 59 -16.78 -6.73 -7.61
C ALA A 59 -16.77 -5.44 -6.76
N LEU A 60 -16.63 -4.28 -7.38
CA LEU A 60 -16.69 -2.99 -6.69
C LEU A 60 -18.10 -2.72 -6.13
N LEU A 61 -19.16 -3.07 -6.86
CA LEU A 61 -20.53 -2.97 -6.37
C LEU A 61 -20.78 -3.91 -5.20
N GLU A 62 -20.31 -5.16 -5.28
CA GLU A 62 -20.39 -6.14 -4.18
C GLU A 62 -19.65 -5.67 -2.91
N GLN A 63 -18.57 -4.90 -3.08
CA GLN A 63 -17.78 -4.35 -1.99
C GLN A 63 -18.31 -3.03 -1.42
N SER A 64 -19.29 -2.39 -2.07
CA SER A 64 -19.87 -1.12 -1.63
C SER A 64 -20.34 -1.11 -0.17
N PRO A 65 -21.01 -2.15 0.38
CA PRO A 65 -21.42 -2.18 1.78
C PRO A 65 -20.26 -2.06 2.77
N ILE A 66 -19.09 -2.61 2.42
CA ILE A 66 -17.87 -2.53 3.24
C ILE A 66 -17.40 -1.08 3.31
N LEU A 67 -17.35 -0.38 2.17
CA LEU A 67 -16.95 1.02 2.10
C LEU A 67 -17.89 1.90 2.92
N THR A 68 -19.21 1.72 2.77
CA THR A 68 -20.22 2.47 3.53
C THR A 68 -20.00 2.33 5.03
N LYS A 69 -19.73 1.12 5.54
CA LYS A 69 -19.41 0.90 6.96
C LYS A 69 -18.22 1.75 7.43
N TYR A 70 -17.14 1.82 6.67
CA TYR A 70 -15.97 2.63 7.04
C TYR A 70 -16.22 4.13 6.93
N PHE A 71 -17.02 4.57 5.97
CA PHE A 71 -17.41 5.98 5.84
C PHE A 71 -18.31 6.42 7.00
N ASP A 72 -19.28 5.59 7.37
CA ASP A 72 -20.13 5.83 8.53
C ASP A 72 -19.30 5.89 9.81
N LEU A 73 -18.37 4.95 10.00
CA LEU A 73 -17.45 4.95 11.13
C LEU A 73 -16.54 6.18 11.16
N LEU A 74 -16.03 6.63 10.00
CA LEU A 74 -15.24 7.85 9.91
C LEU A 74 -16.05 9.08 10.35
N VAL A 75 -17.28 9.21 9.86
CA VAL A 75 -18.18 10.31 10.23
C VAL A 75 -18.50 10.26 11.71
N GLU A 76 -18.80 9.09 12.26
CA GLU A 76 -19.05 8.88 13.68
C GLU A 76 -17.86 9.32 14.53
N ARG A 77 -16.66 8.84 14.18
CA ARG A 77 -15.43 9.15 14.92
C ARG A 77 -15.06 10.63 14.85
N LEU A 78 -15.25 11.27 13.70
CA LEU A 78 -15.03 12.72 13.56
C LEU A 78 -16.04 13.54 14.35
N LYS A 79 -17.32 13.14 14.39
CA LYS A 79 -18.34 13.79 15.24
C LYS A 79 -17.95 13.73 16.72
N GLN A 80 -17.42 12.61 17.19
CA GLN A 80 -16.93 12.47 18.57
C GLN A 80 -15.76 13.43 18.91
N GLN A 81 -15.01 13.91 17.91
CA GLN A 81 -13.93 14.87 18.14
C GLN A 81 -14.41 16.31 18.32
N VAL A 82 -15.64 16.64 17.89
CA VAL A 82 -16.19 18.01 17.93
C VAL A 82 -16.20 18.55 19.36
N ASP A 83 -16.74 17.77 20.30
CA ASP A 83 -16.81 18.12 21.73
C ASP A 83 -15.61 17.56 22.52
N GLY A 84 -14.59 17.07 21.82
CA GLY A 84 -13.38 16.51 22.44
C GLY A 84 -12.45 17.58 23.03
N PRO A 85 -11.35 17.15 23.70
CA PRO A 85 -10.39 18.05 24.35
C PRO A 85 -9.81 19.11 23.41
N GLU A 86 -9.62 18.75 22.14
CA GLU A 86 -9.09 19.61 21.09
C GLU A 86 -10.16 20.44 20.36
N LYS A 87 -11.43 20.41 20.83
CA LYS A 87 -12.57 21.20 20.32
C LYS A 87 -12.75 21.07 18.80
N GLY A 88 -12.78 19.85 18.29
CA GLY A 88 -12.93 19.57 16.86
C GLY A 88 -11.69 19.76 16.01
N ARG A 89 -10.54 20.16 16.57
CA ARG A 89 -9.28 20.26 15.82
C ARG A 89 -8.70 18.87 15.63
N VAL A 90 -8.66 18.41 14.39
CA VAL A 90 -8.17 17.07 14.04
C VAL A 90 -7.16 17.13 12.90
N ASN A 91 -6.24 16.16 12.87
CA ASN A 91 -5.43 15.89 11.69
C ASN A 91 -6.22 15.05 10.69
N ILE A 92 -6.89 15.71 9.73
CA ILE A 92 -7.74 15.02 8.74
C ILE A 92 -6.95 14.05 7.85
N VAL A 93 -5.66 14.32 7.59
CA VAL A 93 -4.78 13.39 6.85
C VAL A 93 -4.62 12.09 7.62
N GLY A 94 -4.50 12.16 8.96
CA GLY A 94 -4.48 10.98 9.82
C GLY A 94 -5.75 10.15 9.70
N TRP A 95 -6.91 10.80 9.82
CA TRP A 95 -8.22 10.14 9.70
C TRP A 95 -8.43 9.44 8.36
N PHE A 96 -8.03 10.07 7.25
CA PHE A 96 -8.07 9.41 5.95
C PHE A 96 -7.08 8.25 5.85
N ASN A 97 -5.88 8.38 6.40
CA ASN A 97 -4.93 7.27 6.46
C ASN A 97 -5.46 6.09 7.27
N PHE A 98 -6.09 6.33 8.43
CA PHE A 98 -6.72 5.26 9.23
C PHE A 98 -7.81 4.54 8.43
N THR A 99 -8.69 5.32 7.80
CA THR A 99 -9.82 4.81 7.01
C THR A 99 -9.33 3.98 5.83
N THR A 100 -8.41 4.51 5.03
CA THR A 100 -7.90 3.83 3.82
C THR A 100 -7.12 2.57 4.13
N PHE A 101 -6.34 2.55 5.23
CA PHE A 101 -5.66 1.34 5.67
C PHE A 101 -6.65 0.27 6.12
N ASP A 102 -7.65 0.63 6.93
CA ASP A 102 -8.65 -0.35 7.37
C ASP A 102 -9.49 -0.88 6.21
N ILE A 103 -9.90 -0.01 5.27
CA ILE A 103 -10.57 -0.43 4.04
C ILE A 103 -9.72 -1.42 3.26
N ILE A 104 -8.47 -1.09 2.95
CA ILE A 104 -7.64 -1.97 2.12
C ILE A 104 -7.28 -3.25 2.85
N GLY A 105 -7.05 -3.21 4.16
CA GLY A 105 -6.86 -4.40 4.99
C GLY A 105 -8.06 -5.32 4.92
N ASP A 106 -9.27 -4.78 5.08
CA ASP A 106 -10.50 -5.55 5.05
C ASP A 106 -10.84 -6.10 3.66
N MET A 107 -10.52 -5.37 2.59
CA MET A 107 -10.73 -5.82 1.20
C MET A 107 -9.66 -6.81 0.71
N THR A 108 -8.46 -6.80 1.29
CA THR A 108 -7.35 -7.67 0.87
C THR A 108 -7.20 -8.90 1.75
N LEU A 109 -7.27 -8.72 3.06
CA LEU A 109 -6.99 -9.73 4.09
C LEU A 109 -8.25 -10.14 4.85
N GLY A 110 -9.42 -9.61 4.48
CA GLY A 110 -10.69 -9.90 5.15
C GLY A 110 -10.76 -9.41 6.59
N GLU A 111 -9.80 -8.59 7.04
CA GLU A 111 -9.78 -8.01 8.38
C GLU A 111 -9.15 -6.59 8.38
N PRO A 112 -9.73 -5.62 9.09
CA PRO A 112 -9.15 -4.29 9.23
C PRO A 112 -7.94 -4.30 10.20
N PHE A 113 -7.12 -3.25 10.12
CA PHE A 113 -6.03 -3.03 11.08
C PHE A 113 -6.51 -2.41 12.40
N GLY A 114 -7.74 -1.88 12.43
CA GLY A 114 -8.38 -1.25 13.60
C GLY A 114 -7.90 0.19 13.86
N ALA A 115 -7.26 0.83 12.88
CA ALA A 115 -6.71 2.17 13.05
C ALA A 115 -7.82 3.23 13.14
N LEU A 116 -8.89 3.09 12.37
CA LEU A 116 -9.99 4.04 12.35
C LEU A 116 -10.80 3.98 13.65
N GLU A 117 -11.06 2.77 14.13
CA GLU A 117 -11.73 2.56 15.40
C GLU A 117 -10.90 3.12 16.57
N LYS A 118 -9.58 2.93 16.54
CA LYS A 118 -8.71 3.50 17.57
C LYS A 118 -8.55 5.03 17.45
N GLY A 119 -8.72 5.57 16.23
CA GLY A 119 -8.40 6.97 15.92
C GLY A 119 -6.90 7.27 15.96
N ASP A 120 -6.06 6.26 15.78
CA ASP A 120 -4.60 6.38 15.86
C ASP A 120 -3.90 5.29 15.02
N TYR A 121 -2.66 5.55 14.63
CA TYR A 121 -1.83 4.58 13.92
C TYR A 121 -1.54 3.37 14.82
N THR A 122 -1.63 2.18 14.24
CA THR A 122 -1.00 1.00 14.86
C THR A 122 0.52 1.15 14.82
N PRO A 123 1.27 0.48 15.72
CA PRO A 123 2.73 0.48 15.69
C PRO A 123 3.28 0.03 14.33
N TRP A 124 2.62 -0.93 13.68
CA TRP A 124 2.99 -1.40 12.34
C TRP A 124 2.76 -0.32 11.27
N MET A 125 1.61 0.37 11.26
CA MET A 125 1.37 1.46 10.30
C MET A 125 2.37 2.60 10.46
N SER A 126 2.68 2.98 11.70
CA SER A 126 3.70 3.99 12.00
C SER A 126 5.07 3.61 11.43
N ASN A 127 5.42 2.33 11.51
CA ASN A 127 6.65 1.78 10.91
C ASN A 127 6.61 1.84 9.37
N VAL A 128 5.48 1.51 8.74
CA VAL A 128 5.28 1.63 7.28
C VAL A 128 5.48 3.06 6.80
N PHE A 129 4.80 4.04 7.42
CA PHE A 129 4.98 5.46 7.03
C PHE A 129 6.41 5.96 7.25
N SER A 130 7.07 5.51 8.32
CA SER A 130 8.47 5.82 8.56
C SER A 130 9.37 5.25 7.45
N ALA A 131 9.11 4.01 7.01
CA ALA A 131 9.84 3.38 5.92
C ALA A 131 9.64 4.10 4.58
N ILE A 132 8.41 4.53 4.27
CA ILE A 132 8.08 5.30 3.06
C ILE A 132 8.87 6.62 3.05
N ARG A 133 8.88 7.36 4.15
CA ARG A 133 9.69 8.60 4.26
C ARG A 133 11.18 8.32 4.10
N PHE A 134 11.65 7.18 4.62
CA PHE A 134 13.05 6.77 4.52
C PHE A 134 13.48 6.40 3.09
N LEU A 135 12.53 6.09 2.18
CA LEU A 135 12.87 5.85 0.76
C LEU A 135 13.59 7.05 0.15
N GLY A 136 13.21 8.28 0.48
CA GLY A 136 13.90 9.48 0.00
C GLY A 136 15.37 9.53 0.42
N VAL A 137 15.67 9.12 1.66
CA VAL A 137 17.05 9.02 2.18
C VAL A 137 17.83 7.94 1.43
N ILE A 138 17.22 6.79 1.18
CA ILE A 138 17.82 5.72 0.38
C ILE A 138 18.15 6.24 -1.03
N ARG A 139 17.23 6.95 -1.68
CA ARG A 139 17.48 7.52 -3.02
C ARG A 139 18.60 8.54 -3.03
N PHE A 140 18.63 9.40 -2.02
CA PHE A 140 19.71 10.35 -1.84
C PHE A 140 21.06 9.64 -1.68
N ALA A 141 21.12 8.61 -0.84
CA ALA A 141 22.31 7.77 -0.64
C ALA A 141 22.77 7.10 -1.95
N GLU A 142 21.84 6.60 -2.76
CA GLU A 142 22.15 5.99 -4.06
C GLU A 142 22.69 6.99 -5.09
N THR A 143 22.29 8.27 -4.99
CA THR A 143 22.71 9.33 -5.91
C THR A 143 24.11 9.86 -5.57
N TYR A 144 24.48 9.87 -4.29
CA TYR A 144 25.75 10.42 -3.79
C TYR A 144 26.58 9.34 -3.09
N PRO A 145 27.47 8.60 -3.80
CA PRO A 145 28.09 7.38 -3.29
C PRO A 145 28.85 7.52 -1.97
N LEU A 146 29.56 8.65 -1.75
CA LEU A 146 30.30 8.89 -0.51
C LEU A 146 29.36 9.09 0.69
N ILE A 147 28.29 9.88 0.50
CA ILE A 147 27.27 10.10 1.53
C ILE A 147 26.47 8.81 1.74
N GLY A 148 26.19 8.06 0.67
CA GLY A 148 25.51 6.79 0.74
C GLY A 148 26.28 5.73 1.53
N LEU A 149 27.61 5.65 1.35
CA LEU A 149 28.47 4.77 2.15
C LEU A 149 28.39 5.13 3.64
N LEU A 150 28.49 6.43 3.96
CA LEU A 150 28.37 6.91 5.34
C LEU A 150 27.01 6.54 5.95
N LEU A 151 25.91 6.82 5.25
CA LEU A 151 24.55 6.52 5.72
C LEU A 151 24.33 5.01 5.89
N PHE A 152 24.86 4.18 5.00
CA PHE A 152 24.79 2.73 5.10
C PHE A 152 25.52 2.20 6.33
N LEU A 153 26.72 2.71 6.62
CA LEU A 153 27.48 2.34 7.82
C LEU A 153 26.74 2.77 9.09
N LEU A 154 26.22 4.00 9.14
CA LEU A 154 25.42 4.48 10.26
C LEU A 154 24.16 3.64 10.49
N GLN A 155 23.47 3.26 9.41
CA GLN A 155 22.28 2.41 9.49
C GLN A 155 22.60 1.04 10.12
N LYS A 156 23.77 0.45 9.81
CA LYS A 156 24.19 -0.84 10.38
C LYS A 156 24.48 -0.76 11.89
N LEU A 157 24.89 0.40 12.39
CA LEU A 157 25.16 0.62 13.81
C LEU A 157 23.89 0.80 14.65
N ILE A 158 22.75 1.05 14.02
CA ILE A 158 21.47 1.31 14.70
C ILE A 158 20.59 0.05 14.61
N PRO A 159 20.52 -0.78 15.68
CA PRO A 159 19.80 -2.06 15.65
C PRO A 159 18.29 -1.90 15.41
N SER A 160 17.73 -0.73 15.74
CA SER A 160 16.31 -0.42 15.52
C SER A 160 15.88 -0.59 14.06
N PHE A 161 16.74 -0.29 13.08
CA PHE A 161 16.38 -0.48 11.65
C PHE A 161 16.23 -1.95 11.27
N ALA A 162 17.06 -2.83 11.83
CA ALA A 162 16.92 -4.27 11.61
C ALA A 162 15.65 -4.79 12.31
N ALA A 163 15.43 -4.39 13.57
CA ALA A 163 14.25 -4.77 14.33
C ALA A 163 12.94 -4.32 13.68
N LYS A 164 12.87 -3.07 13.19
CA LYS A 164 11.71 -2.53 12.48
C LYS A 164 11.42 -3.27 11.17
N ARG A 165 12.46 -3.67 10.43
CA ARG A 165 12.30 -4.49 9.21
C ARG A 165 11.80 -5.89 9.55
N ALA A 166 12.37 -6.53 10.58
CA ALA A 166 11.93 -7.84 11.05
C ALA A 166 10.46 -7.81 11.50
N SER A 167 10.07 -6.82 12.31
CA SER A 167 8.69 -6.63 12.76
C SER A 167 7.71 -6.41 11.61
N HIS A 168 8.10 -5.65 10.58
CA HIS A 168 7.26 -5.48 9.39
C HIS A 168 7.02 -6.81 8.65
N LEU A 169 8.08 -7.61 8.46
CA LEU A 169 7.99 -8.90 7.79
C LEU A 169 7.16 -9.91 8.61
N GLU A 170 7.42 -9.98 9.91
CA GLU A 170 6.70 -10.86 10.84
C GLU A 170 5.20 -10.52 10.88
N TYR A 171 4.86 -9.24 11.00
CA TYR A 171 3.47 -8.80 11.01
C TYR A 171 2.77 -9.13 9.68
N THR A 172 3.41 -8.81 8.55
CA THR A 172 2.84 -9.09 7.22
C THR A 172 2.64 -10.59 7.00
N LYS A 173 3.60 -11.42 7.42
CA LYS A 173 3.47 -12.88 7.37
C LYS A 173 2.29 -13.36 8.22
N LYS A 174 2.15 -12.87 9.45
CA LYS A 174 1.05 -13.25 10.35
C LYS A 174 -0.31 -12.94 9.74
N MET A 175 -0.48 -11.77 9.12
CA MET A 175 -1.73 -11.38 8.46
C MET A 175 -2.07 -12.31 7.29
N ILE A 176 -1.08 -12.64 6.46
CA ILE A 176 -1.26 -13.55 5.33
C ILE A 176 -1.60 -14.97 5.82
N ASP A 177 -0.85 -15.48 6.80
CA ASP A 177 -1.07 -16.81 7.37
C ASP A 177 -2.47 -16.91 8.00
N ALA A 178 -2.90 -15.88 8.74
CA ALA A 178 -4.23 -15.80 9.33
C ALA A 178 -5.34 -15.78 8.26
N ARG A 179 -5.11 -15.05 7.16
CA ARG A 179 -6.05 -15.01 6.05
C ARG A 179 -6.14 -16.37 5.34
N LEU A 180 -5.03 -17.03 5.09
CA LEU A 180 -4.99 -18.33 4.41
C LEU A 180 -5.61 -19.46 5.27
N ALA A 181 -5.51 -19.36 6.59
CA ALA A 181 -6.12 -20.33 7.51
C ALA A 181 -7.65 -20.16 7.70
N ARG A 182 -8.24 -19.06 7.18
CA ARG A 182 -9.66 -18.75 7.36
C ARG A 182 -10.48 -19.23 6.18
N GLU A 183 -11.42 -20.14 6.43
CA GLU A 183 -12.52 -20.41 5.50
C GLU A 183 -13.50 -19.23 5.53
N THR A 184 -13.84 -18.70 4.36
CA THR A 184 -14.75 -17.57 4.26
C THR A 184 -15.52 -17.61 2.96
N ASP A 185 -16.83 -17.37 3.04
CA ASP A 185 -17.69 -17.18 1.87
C ASP A 185 -17.58 -15.76 1.30
N ARG A 186 -16.80 -14.89 1.96
CA ARG A 186 -16.60 -13.51 1.56
C ARG A 186 -15.60 -13.42 0.40
N SER A 187 -16.00 -12.73 -0.66
CA SER A 187 -15.12 -12.39 -1.78
C SER A 187 -14.19 -11.25 -1.37
N ASP A 188 -12.90 -11.55 -1.15
CA ASP A 188 -11.83 -10.57 -1.01
C ASP A 188 -10.76 -10.77 -2.09
N PHE A 189 -9.77 -9.88 -2.14
CA PHE A 189 -8.79 -9.90 -3.24
C PHE A 189 -7.96 -11.19 -3.24
N MET A 190 -7.77 -11.82 -2.08
CA MET A 190 -6.99 -13.05 -1.96
C MET A 190 -7.80 -14.28 -2.39
N THR A 191 -9.12 -14.30 -2.19
CA THR A 191 -10.01 -15.35 -2.74
C THR A 191 -9.91 -15.42 -4.27
N GLN A 192 -9.79 -14.29 -4.95
CA GLN A 192 -9.65 -14.22 -6.41
C GLN A 192 -8.24 -14.64 -6.89
N ALA A 193 -7.20 -14.35 -6.10
CA ALA A 193 -5.81 -14.65 -6.45
C ALA A 193 -5.41 -16.11 -6.16
N ASN A 194 -6.16 -16.82 -5.31
CA ASN A 194 -5.95 -18.23 -4.96
C ASN A 194 -7.30 -18.98 -4.98
N PRO A 195 -7.85 -19.29 -6.16
CA PRO A 195 -9.09 -20.03 -6.25
C PRO A 195 -8.96 -21.41 -5.58
N PRO A 196 -10.01 -21.93 -4.94
CA PRO A 196 -9.99 -23.28 -4.40
C PRO A 196 -9.65 -24.30 -5.51
N PRO A 197 -9.02 -25.44 -5.15
CA PRO A 197 -8.61 -26.47 -6.10
C PRO A 197 -9.75 -27.07 -6.90
#